data_AF-A0AA35W8B4-F1
#
_entry.id   AF-A0AA35W8B4-F1
#
_cell.length_a   1.000
_cell.length_b   1.000
_cell.length_c   1.000
_cell.angle_alpha   90.00
_cell.angle_beta   90.00
_cell.angle_gamma   90.00
#
_symmetry.space_group_name_H-M   'P 1'
#
loop_
_entity.id
_entity.type
_entity.pdbx_description
1 polymer ?
#
loop_
_entity_poly.entity_id
_entity_poly.type
_entity_poly.pdbx_seq_one_letter_code
_entity_poly.pdbx_strand_id
1 'polypeptide(L)'
;APLRSIPSLLEYFSYNFNFHSILIGPGYTIREHLAFMDGSNLTPLDNPNQFARAKEHSKEPSTLIPVAKKSLLSLIYMAAYLYLGNYPHRTLLDESFNMPYRLLMVLVVGMRLKLGFHFIWTLSDCVNNAAGLGFSGYDAHGNAVWDLTTNLDFLRFEFAMNPRIIANEWNITTARWLRR
;
A
#
# COMPACT_ATOMS: atom_id res chain seq x y z
N ALA A 1 14.69 6.80 -11.39
CA ALA A 1 16.08 7.21 -11.65
C ALA A 1 17.03 6.24 -10.95
N PRO A 2 18.19 5.93 -11.54
CA PRO A 2 19.17 5.01 -10.97
C PRO A 2 19.78 5.55 -9.67
N LEU A 3 20.35 4.65 -8.85
CA LEU A 3 21.17 5.02 -7.70
C LEU A 3 22.41 5.80 -8.19
N ARG A 4 22.75 6.88 -7.49
CA ARG A 4 23.90 7.74 -7.85
C ARG A 4 25.24 7.20 -7.32
N SER A 5 25.20 6.42 -6.26
CA SER A 5 26.36 5.85 -5.58
C SER A 5 26.02 4.49 -4.96
N ILE A 6 27.05 3.71 -4.64
CA ILE A 6 26.91 2.44 -3.90
C ILE A 6 26.61 2.78 -2.44
N PRO A 7 25.53 2.22 -1.84
CA PRO A 7 25.25 2.41 -0.42
C PRO A 7 26.34 1.80 0.46
N SER A 8 26.63 2.46 1.57
CA SER A 8 27.43 1.89 2.66
C SER A 8 26.76 0.63 3.24
N LEU A 9 27.52 -0.17 3.98
CA LEU A 9 26.97 -1.34 4.68
C LEU A 9 25.86 -0.94 5.66
N LEU A 10 25.99 0.20 6.34
CA LEU A 10 24.98 0.69 7.28
C LEU A 10 23.66 1.01 6.57
N GLU A 11 23.72 1.74 5.45
CA GLU A 11 22.57 2.09 4.61
C GLU A 11 21.88 0.84 4.05
N TYR A 12 22.68 -0.11 3.58
CA TYR A 12 22.18 -1.39 3.09
C TYR A 12 21.46 -2.18 4.19
N PHE A 13 22.05 -2.32 5.37
CA PHE A 13 21.42 -3.05 6.47
C PHE A 13 20.21 -2.30 7.05
N SER A 14 20.25 -0.96 7.10
CA SER A 14 19.10 -0.12 7.47
C SER A 14 17.90 -0.36 6.55
N TYR A 15 18.14 -0.48 5.25
CA TYR A 15 17.10 -0.83 4.27
C TYR A 15 16.54 -2.24 4.49
N ASN A 16 17.40 -3.25 4.62
CA ASN A 16 16.95 -4.64 4.75
C ASN A 16 16.24 -4.93 6.09
N PHE A 17 16.66 -4.27 7.17
CA PHE A 17 16.13 -4.48 8.52
C PHE A 17 15.20 -3.36 8.98
N ASN A 18 14.60 -2.60 8.06
CA ASN A 18 13.59 -1.63 8.42
C ASN A 18 12.39 -2.32 9.08
N PHE A 19 12.22 -2.06 10.37
CA PHE A 19 11.25 -2.72 11.24
C PHE A 19 9.80 -2.58 10.76
N HIS A 20 9.45 -1.45 10.12
CA HIS A 20 8.10 -1.20 9.61
C HIS A 20 7.72 -2.08 8.40
N SER A 21 8.72 -2.70 7.77
CA SER A 21 8.54 -3.46 6.53
C SER A 21 9.04 -4.90 6.58
N ILE A 22 9.76 -5.31 7.63
CA ILE A 22 10.45 -6.60 7.67
C ILE A 22 9.51 -7.82 7.60
N LEU A 23 8.27 -7.70 8.09
CA LEU A 23 7.34 -8.82 8.15
C LEU A 23 6.41 -8.90 6.93
N ILE A 24 5.76 -7.80 6.58
CA ILE A 24 4.69 -7.77 5.56
C ILE A 24 4.81 -6.50 4.69
N GLY A 25 5.92 -5.78 4.81
CA GLY A 25 6.05 -4.43 4.27
C GLY A 25 5.78 -4.36 2.77
N PRO A 26 5.03 -3.33 2.31
CA PRO A 26 4.98 -3.02 0.89
C PRO A 26 6.39 -2.72 0.42
N GLY A 27 6.79 -3.28 -0.71
CA GLY A 27 8.15 -3.06 -1.19
C GLY A 27 8.36 -1.58 -1.53
N TYR A 28 9.61 -1.15 -1.38
CA TYR A 28 10.13 0.12 -1.82
C TYR A 28 11.60 -0.10 -2.15
N THR A 29 12.18 0.82 -2.89
CA THR A 29 13.59 0.74 -3.29
C THR A 29 14.50 1.29 -2.20
N ILE A 30 15.74 0.81 -2.20
CA ILE A 30 16.79 1.38 -1.36
C ILE A 30 16.97 2.89 -1.60
N ARG A 31 16.73 3.40 -2.82
CA ARG A 31 16.75 4.85 -3.08
C ARG A 31 15.65 5.59 -2.33
N GLU A 32 14.43 5.06 -2.34
CA GLU A 32 13.29 5.64 -1.62
C GLU A 32 13.52 5.59 -0.11
N HIS A 33 14.14 4.52 0.39
CA HIS A 33 14.56 4.39 1.79
C HIS A 33 15.59 5.45 2.18
N LEU A 34 16.67 5.60 1.41
CA LEU A 34 17.71 6.59 1.70
C LEU A 34 17.17 8.01 1.57
N ALA A 35 16.29 8.27 0.59
CA ALA A 35 15.66 9.56 0.46
C ALA A 35 14.79 9.92 1.66
N PHE A 36 14.13 8.93 2.27
CA PHE A 36 13.39 9.07 3.52
C PHE A 36 14.32 9.30 4.72
N MET A 37 15.40 8.52 4.85
CA MET A 37 16.36 8.65 5.97
C MET A 37 17.07 10.00 5.97
N ASP A 38 17.45 10.51 4.79
CA ASP A 38 18.16 11.78 4.63
C ASP A 38 17.19 12.98 4.55
N GLY A 39 15.86 12.74 4.52
CA GLY A 39 14.83 13.76 4.36
C GLY A 39 14.81 14.44 2.98
N SER A 40 15.61 13.97 2.02
CA SER A 40 15.64 14.52 0.65
C SER A 40 14.31 14.31 -0.09
N ASN A 41 13.49 13.34 0.32
CA ASN A 41 12.13 13.16 -0.17
C ASN A 41 11.20 14.35 0.15
N LEU A 42 11.51 15.15 1.17
CA LEU A 42 10.75 16.36 1.53
C LEU A 42 11.09 17.55 0.62
N THR A 43 12.21 17.49 -0.09
CA THR A 43 12.58 18.54 -1.03
C THR A 43 11.72 18.43 -2.30
N PRO A 44 11.05 19.51 -2.73
CA PRO A 44 10.32 19.50 -3.99
C PRO A 44 11.30 19.24 -5.12
N LEU A 45 11.01 18.25 -5.96
CA LEU A 45 11.70 18.06 -7.23
C LEU A 45 11.69 19.38 -8.02
N ASP A 46 12.70 19.54 -8.90
CA ASP A 46 13.12 20.68 -9.75
C ASP A 46 12.05 21.48 -10.54
N ASN A 47 10.77 21.33 -10.22
CA ASN A 47 9.65 22.02 -10.82
C ASN A 47 9.40 23.39 -10.13
N PRO A 48 9.64 24.53 -10.82
CA PRO A 48 9.58 25.87 -10.22
C PRO A 48 8.23 26.18 -9.53
N ASN A 49 7.14 25.61 -10.05
CA ASN A 49 5.79 25.82 -9.53
C ASN A 49 5.50 25.03 -8.24
N GLN A 50 6.10 23.85 -8.06
CA GLN A 50 6.01 23.09 -6.81
C GLN A 50 6.96 23.67 -5.74
N PHE A 51 8.11 24.18 -6.18
CA PHE A 51 9.09 24.83 -5.32
C PHE A 51 8.52 26.07 -4.60
N ALA A 52 7.72 26.90 -5.28
CA ALA A 52 7.12 28.09 -4.67
C ALA A 52 6.12 27.77 -3.55
N ARG A 53 5.28 26.73 -3.71
CA ARG A 53 4.28 26.32 -2.71
C ARG A 53 4.88 25.51 -1.56
N ALA A 54 5.85 24.66 -1.83
CA ALA A 54 6.51 23.90 -0.77
C ALA A 54 7.42 24.76 0.10
N LYS A 55 7.96 25.87 -0.41
CA LYS A 55 8.68 26.87 0.40
C LYS A 55 7.76 27.55 1.43
N GLU A 56 6.46 27.65 1.13
CA GLU A 56 5.42 28.12 2.05
C GLU A 56 5.04 27.05 3.09
N HIS A 57 5.22 25.77 2.75
CA HIS A 57 5.02 24.60 3.61
C HIS A 57 6.33 23.97 4.10
N SER A 58 7.28 24.78 4.56
CA SER A 58 8.54 24.35 5.21
C SER A 58 8.38 23.48 6.48
N LYS A 59 7.17 23.00 6.78
CA LYS A 59 6.90 22.03 7.85
C LYS A 59 6.71 20.66 7.23
N GLU A 60 7.31 19.66 7.87
CA GLU A 60 7.08 18.25 7.56
C GLU A 60 5.58 17.98 7.33
N PRO A 61 5.23 17.25 6.25
CA PRO A 61 3.83 16.98 5.95
C PRO A 61 3.21 16.17 7.08
N SER A 62 2.03 16.60 7.54
CA SER A 62 1.36 15.94 8.65
C SER A 62 0.92 14.52 8.29
N THR A 63 1.36 13.54 9.08
CA THR A 63 0.99 12.12 8.96
C THR A 63 -0.39 11.81 9.55
N LEU A 64 -0.96 12.71 10.37
CA LEU A 64 -2.13 12.39 11.20
C LEU A 64 -3.36 12.00 10.37
N ILE A 65 -3.68 12.80 9.35
CA ILE A 65 -4.84 12.56 8.47
C ILE A 65 -4.70 11.27 7.65
N PRO A 66 -3.60 11.02 6.92
CA PRO A 66 -3.47 9.79 6.14
C PRO A 66 -3.44 8.54 7.04
N VAL A 67 -2.80 8.60 8.20
CA VAL A 67 -2.79 7.51 9.18
C VAL A 67 -4.18 7.26 9.75
N ALA A 68 -4.93 8.29 10.14
CA ALA A 68 -6.29 8.13 10.64
C ALA A 68 -7.22 7.50 9.58
N LYS A 69 -7.12 7.95 8.32
CA LYS A 69 -7.90 7.38 7.20
C LYS A 69 -7.57 5.91 6.97
N LYS A 70 -6.29 5.54 6.88
CA LYS A 70 -5.88 4.15 6.65
C LYS A 70 -6.17 3.26 7.87
N SER A 71 -6.05 3.79 9.09
CA SER A 71 -6.44 3.07 10.32
C SER A 71 -7.93 2.74 10.32
N LEU A 72 -8.79 3.73 10.04
CA LEU A 72 -10.23 3.52 9.96
C LEU A 72 -10.59 2.51 8.86
N LEU A 73 -9.98 2.63 7.69
CA LEU A 73 -10.21 1.72 6.58
C LEU A 73 -9.78 0.28 6.91
N SER A 74 -8.62 0.11 7.57
CA SER A 74 -8.15 -1.18 8.07
C SER A 74 -9.15 -1.79 9.06
N LEU A 75 -9.68 -1.01 10.01
CA LEU A 75 -10.71 -1.47 10.93
C LEU A 75 -12.00 -1.90 10.23
N ILE A 76 -12.42 -1.18 9.18
CA ILE A 76 -13.58 -1.57 8.35
C ILE A 76 -13.35 -2.92 7.69
N TYR A 77 -12.16 -3.16 7.11
CA TYR A 77 -11.83 -4.45 6.50
C TYR A 77 -11.78 -5.59 7.53
N MET A 78 -11.24 -5.33 8.72
CA MET A 78 -11.26 -6.30 9.83
C MET A 78 -12.70 -6.63 10.25
N ALA A 79 -13.53 -5.61 10.46
CA ALA A 79 -14.93 -5.80 10.85
C ALA A 79 -15.69 -6.61 9.80
N ALA A 80 -15.52 -6.29 8.50
CA ALA A 80 -16.11 -7.04 7.40
C ALA A 80 -15.59 -8.50 7.34
N TYR A 81 -14.29 -8.71 7.53
CA TYR A 81 -13.68 -10.04 7.57
C TYR A 81 -14.25 -10.92 8.69
N LEU A 82 -14.45 -10.33 9.87
CA LEU A 82 -15.06 -11.01 11.02
C LEU A 82 -16.56 -11.25 10.81
N TYR A 83 -17.28 -10.29 10.23
CA TYR A 83 -18.71 -10.39 9.94
C TYR A 83 -19.04 -11.53 8.97
N LEU A 84 -18.22 -11.74 7.93
CA LEU A 84 -18.43 -12.85 7.00
C LEU A 84 -18.31 -14.22 7.69
N GLY A 85 -17.68 -14.32 8.86
CA GLY A 85 -17.58 -15.56 9.62
C GLY A 85 -16.70 -16.63 8.95
N ASN A 86 -16.53 -17.77 9.63
CA ASN A 86 -15.79 -18.91 9.09
C ASN A 86 -16.71 -19.78 8.23
N TYR A 87 -16.43 -19.86 6.93
CA TYR A 87 -17.04 -20.85 6.05
C TYR A 87 -16.12 -22.08 5.93
N PRO A 88 -16.62 -23.30 6.19
CA PRO A 88 -15.81 -24.49 6.03
C PRO A 88 -15.46 -24.68 4.55
N HIS A 89 -14.17 -24.61 4.23
CA HIS A 89 -13.67 -24.81 2.86
C HIS A 89 -14.11 -26.16 2.25
N ARG A 90 -14.46 -27.13 3.10
CA ARG A 90 -15.02 -28.44 2.71
C ARG A 90 -16.33 -28.30 1.91
N THR A 91 -17.15 -27.29 2.20
CA THR A 91 -18.40 -27.02 1.47
C THR A 91 -18.16 -26.69 -0.02
N LEU A 92 -16.97 -26.18 -0.38
CA LEU A 92 -16.60 -25.91 -1.77
C LEU A 92 -16.30 -27.19 -2.56
N LEU A 93 -15.87 -28.25 -1.88
CA LEU A 93 -15.46 -29.53 -2.47
C LEU A 93 -16.53 -30.62 -2.37
N ASP A 94 -17.63 -30.34 -1.65
CA ASP A 94 -18.69 -31.31 -1.40
C ASP A 94 -19.59 -31.46 -2.62
N GLU A 95 -19.67 -32.70 -3.13
CA GLU A 95 -20.42 -33.05 -4.32
C GLU A 95 -21.95 -32.96 -4.14
N SER A 96 -22.43 -32.91 -2.90
CA SER A 96 -23.86 -32.87 -2.59
C SER A 96 -24.53 -31.53 -2.91
N PHE A 97 -23.75 -30.44 -3.03
CA PHE A 97 -24.29 -29.12 -3.33
C PHE A 97 -24.50 -28.89 -4.83
N ASN A 98 -25.57 -28.20 -5.19
CA ASN A 98 -25.82 -27.80 -6.58
C ASN A 98 -24.83 -26.72 -7.06
N MET A 99 -24.66 -26.62 -8.38
CA MET A 99 -23.68 -25.70 -8.99
C MET A 99 -23.89 -24.21 -8.61
N PRO A 100 -25.12 -23.65 -8.58
CA PRO A 100 -25.33 -22.26 -8.20
C PRO A 100 -24.91 -21.95 -6.77
N TYR A 101 -25.20 -22.85 -5.82
CA TYR A 101 -24.77 -22.69 -4.43
C TYR A 101 -23.24 -22.72 -4.30
N ARG A 102 -22.57 -23.63 -5.01
CA ARG A 102 -21.10 -23.67 -5.03
C ARG A 102 -20.50 -22.38 -5.57
N LEU A 103 -21.05 -21.84 -6.66
CA LEU A 103 -20.59 -20.57 -7.22
C LEU A 103 -20.75 -19.42 -6.21
N LEU A 104 -21.90 -19.33 -5.55
CA LEU A 104 -22.13 -18.34 -4.50
C LEU A 104 -21.12 -18.50 -3.36
N MET A 105 -20.85 -19.73 -2.91
CA MET A 105 -19.87 -20.00 -1.86
C MET A 105 -18.45 -19.61 -2.28
N VAL A 106 -18.04 -19.86 -3.53
CA VAL A 106 -16.74 -19.40 -4.06
C VAL A 106 -16.65 -17.87 -3.99
N LEU A 107 -17.70 -17.16 -4.36
CA LEU A 107 -17.72 -15.68 -4.30
C LEU A 107 -17.63 -15.17 -2.85
N VAL A 108 -18.37 -15.77 -1.91
CA VAL A 108 -18.36 -15.37 -0.49
C VAL A 108 -17.01 -15.68 0.15
N VAL A 109 -16.47 -16.89 -0.05
CA VAL A 109 -15.15 -17.27 0.49
C VAL A 109 -14.04 -16.44 -0.14
N GLY A 110 -14.10 -16.23 -1.46
CA GLY A 110 -13.17 -15.36 -2.18
C GLY A 110 -13.19 -13.93 -1.66
N MET A 111 -14.38 -13.36 -1.44
CA MET A 111 -14.53 -12.02 -0.85
C MET A 111 -13.94 -11.95 0.55
N ARG A 112 -14.16 -12.97 1.38
CA ARG A 112 -13.56 -13.04 2.72
C ARG A 112 -12.03 -13.07 2.67
N LEU A 113 -11.44 -13.90 1.82
CA LEU A 113 -9.99 -13.98 1.64
C LEU A 113 -9.42 -12.63 1.17
N LYS A 114 -10.10 -11.97 0.22
CA LYS A 114 -9.78 -10.60 -0.18
C LYS A 114 -9.81 -9.67 1.03
N LEU A 115 -10.87 -9.61 1.83
CA LEU A 115 -10.96 -8.71 2.98
C LEU A 115 -9.80 -8.88 3.98
N GLY A 116 -9.38 -10.11 4.27
CA GLY A 116 -8.21 -10.37 5.11
C GLY A 116 -6.91 -9.82 4.51
N PHE A 117 -6.72 -10.00 3.20
CA PHE A 117 -5.61 -9.41 2.46
C PHE A 117 -5.63 -7.87 2.51
N HIS A 118 -6.80 -7.26 2.29
CA HIS A 118 -6.98 -5.80 2.33
C HIS A 118 -6.69 -5.24 3.71
N PHE A 119 -7.12 -5.92 4.78
CA PHE A 119 -6.82 -5.53 6.15
C PHE A 119 -5.31 -5.43 6.39
N ILE A 120 -4.58 -6.51 6.08
CA ILE A 120 -3.14 -6.62 6.37
C ILE A 120 -2.34 -5.57 5.57
N TRP A 121 -2.61 -5.42 4.27
CA TRP A 121 -1.89 -4.44 3.45
C TRP A 121 -2.21 -3.00 3.83
N THR A 122 -3.48 -2.69 4.13
CA THR A 122 -3.87 -1.35 4.58
C THR A 122 -3.25 -1.01 5.93
N LEU A 123 -3.16 -2.00 6.84
CA LEU A 123 -2.51 -1.83 8.13
C LEU A 123 -1.01 -1.62 7.98
N SER A 124 -0.34 -2.40 7.12
CA SER A 124 1.09 -2.23 6.85
C SER A 124 1.38 -0.85 6.27
N ASP A 125 0.58 -0.40 5.31
CA ASP A 125 0.68 0.93 4.73
C ASP A 125 0.41 2.03 5.79
N CYS A 126 -0.54 1.82 6.69
CA CYS A 126 -0.78 2.72 7.82
C CYS A 126 0.45 2.89 8.73
N VAL A 127 1.11 1.78 9.10
CA VAL A 127 2.32 1.78 9.95
C VAL A 127 3.47 2.50 9.24
N ASN A 128 3.68 2.25 7.95
CA ASN A 128 4.71 2.92 7.17
C ASN A 128 4.43 4.42 7.00
N ASN A 129 3.16 4.82 6.84
CA ASN A 129 2.76 6.23 6.83
C ASN A 129 2.95 6.89 8.20
N ALA A 130 2.69 6.18 9.30
CA ALA A 130 2.93 6.70 10.65
C ALA A 130 4.41 6.95 10.91
N ALA A 131 5.29 6.12 10.33
CA ALA A 131 6.73 6.32 10.33
C ALA A 131 7.22 7.42 9.36
N GLY A 132 6.37 7.92 8.46
CA GLY A 132 6.74 8.93 7.45
C GLY A 132 7.24 8.36 6.12
N LEU A 133 7.50 7.04 6.02
CA LEU A 133 8.05 6.41 4.82
C LEU A 133 7.09 6.44 3.63
N GLY A 134 5.78 6.50 3.87
CA GLY A 134 4.80 6.47 2.78
C GLY A 134 4.67 7.76 1.96
N PHE A 135 5.43 8.80 2.29
CA PHE A 135 5.38 10.08 1.57
C PHE A 135 6.04 9.97 0.18
N SER A 136 5.29 10.25 -0.87
CA SER A 136 5.77 10.18 -2.27
C SER A 136 6.09 11.55 -2.88
N GLY A 137 5.63 12.65 -2.25
CA GLY A 137 5.85 14.02 -2.72
C GLY A 137 4.58 14.87 -2.64
N TYR A 138 4.57 15.96 -3.42
CA TYR A 138 3.43 16.88 -3.51
C TYR A 138 2.72 16.75 -4.85
N ASP A 139 1.40 16.80 -4.83
CA ASP A 139 0.57 16.83 -6.05
C ASP A 139 0.70 18.18 -6.78
N ALA A 140 0.04 18.31 -7.94
CA ALA A 140 0.00 19.56 -8.71
C ALA A 140 -0.65 20.74 -7.94
N HIS A 141 -1.40 20.46 -6.89
CA HIS A 141 -2.07 21.43 -6.04
C HIS A 141 -1.25 21.78 -4.79
N GLY A 142 -0.15 21.08 -4.51
CA GLY A 142 0.69 21.25 -3.32
C GLY A 142 0.27 20.43 -2.10
N ASN A 143 -0.65 19.46 -2.24
CA ASN A 143 -1.02 18.57 -1.16
C ASN A 143 -0.02 17.41 -1.05
N ALA A 144 0.30 17.01 0.18
CA ALA A 144 1.14 15.86 0.47
C ALA A 144 0.46 14.55 0.05
N VAL A 145 1.15 13.76 -0.77
CA VAL A 145 0.69 12.46 -1.26
C VAL A 145 1.36 11.34 -0.45
N TRP A 146 0.55 10.38 -0.02
CA TRP A 146 0.92 9.31 0.92
C TRP A 146 0.61 7.92 0.34
N ASP A 147 1.16 7.64 -0.84
CA ASP A 147 0.91 6.44 -1.63
C ASP A 147 2.18 5.63 -1.95
N LEU A 148 3.35 6.01 -1.43
CA LEU A 148 4.62 5.34 -1.77
C LEU A 148 4.57 3.85 -1.42
N THR A 149 4.02 3.56 -0.24
CA THR A 149 3.86 2.24 0.37
C THR A 149 2.47 1.63 0.13
N THR A 150 1.59 2.31 -0.63
CA THR A 150 0.26 1.76 -0.93
C THR A 150 0.38 0.62 -1.94
N ASN A 151 0.16 -0.60 -1.46
CA ASN A 151 0.30 -1.81 -2.28
C ASN A 151 -1.01 -2.29 -2.93
N LEU A 152 -2.16 -1.75 -2.51
CA LEU A 152 -3.48 -2.23 -2.91
C LEU A 152 -4.51 -1.09 -2.90
N ASP A 153 -5.32 -1.03 -3.95
CA ASP A 153 -6.51 -0.17 -4.02
C ASP A 153 -7.77 -1.03 -4.25
N PHE A 154 -8.57 -1.19 -3.20
CA PHE A 154 -9.76 -2.05 -3.24
C PHE A 154 -10.76 -1.64 -4.31
N LEU A 155 -11.08 -0.35 -4.43
CA LEU A 155 -12.14 0.09 -5.33
C LEU A 155 -11.70 -0.06 -6.78
N ARG A 156 -10.44 0.30 -7.07
CA ARG A 156 -9.90 0.16 -8.43
C ARG A 156 -9.69 -1.30 -8.80
N PHE A 157 -9.41 -2.17 -7.84
CA PHE A 157 -9.33 -3.61 -8.04
C PHE A 157 -10.70 -4.26 -8.28
N GLU A 158 -11.69 -3.99 -7.41
CA GLU A 158 -12.99 -4.67 -7.45
C GLU A 158 -13.84 -4.24 -8.65
N PHE A 159 -13.77 -2.95 -9.03
CA PHE A 159 -14.50 -2.39 -10.17
C PHE A 159 -13.66 -2.31 -11.44
N ALA A 160 -12.55 -3.03 -11.50
CA ALA A 160 -11.70 -3.07 -12.68
C ALA A 160 -12.45 -3.65 -13.89
N MET A 161 -12.53 -2.88 -14.98
CA MET A 161 -13.16 -3.32 -16.22
C MET A 161 -12.24 -4.17 -17.13
N ASN A 162 -10.96 -4.27 -16.81
CA ASN A 162 -10.02 -5.08 -17.57
C ASN A 162 -9.00 -5.80 -16.66
N PRO A 163 -8.46 -6.95 -17.10
CA PRO A 163 -7.52 -7.74 -16.29
C PRO A 163 -6.16 -7.06 -16.11
N ARG A 164 -5.76 -6.16 -17.00
CA ARG A 164 -4.54 -5.35 -16.83
C ARG A 164 -4.66 -4.41 -15.62
N ILE A 165 -5.84 -3.85 -15.33
CA ILE A 165 -6.06 -3.03 -14.15
C ILE A 165 -6.00 -3.90 -12.89
N ILE A 166 -6.69 -5.05 -12.89
CA ILE A 166 -6.66 -6.03 -11.80
C ILE A 166 -5.20 -6.38 -11.42
N ALA A 167 -4.37 -6.72 -12.41
CA ALA A 167 -2.97 -7.07 -12.19
C ALA A 167 -2.12 -5.92 -11.62
N ASN A 168 -2.46 -4.66 -11.93
CA ASN A 168 -1.70 -3.50 -11.46
C ASN A 168 -2.10 -3.05 -10.07
N GLU A 169 -3.36 -3.23 -9.70
CA GLU A 169 -3.92 -2.68 -8.47
C GLU A 169 -3.91 -3.69 -7.31
N TRP A 170 -3.73 -5.00 -7.57
CA TRP A 170 -3.69 -6.05 -6.53
C TRP A 170 -2.40 -6.07 -5.69
N ASN A 171 -1.26 -5.77 -6.31
CA ASN A 171 0.05 -5.77 -5.67
C ASN A 171 0.91 -4.70 -6.37
N ILE A 172 0.52 -3.44 -6.16
CA ILE A 172 0.98 -2.27 -6.89
C ILE A 172 2.50 -2.19 -6.90
N THR A 173 3.15 -2.43 -5.76
CA THR A 173 4.60 -2.37 -5.69
C THR A 173 5.24 -3.47 -6.53
N THR A 174 4.77 -4.71 -6.43
CA THR A 174 5.35 -5.81 -7.22
C THR A 174 5.14 -5.56 -8.71
N ALA A 175 3.95 -5.07 -9.10
CA ALA A 175 3.68 -4.68 -10.48
C ALA A 175 4.60 -3.53 -10.96
N ARG A 176 4.87 -2.54 -10.10
CA ARG A 176 5.81 -1.44 -10.37
C ARG A 176 7.25 -1.96 -10.50
N TRP A 177 7.65 -2.93 -9.67
CA TRP A 177 8.97 -3.56 -9.72
C TRP A 177 9.16 -4.38 -11.00
N LEU A 178 8.19 -5.21 -11.38
CA LEU A 178 8.25 -6.04 -12.59
C LEU A 178 8.29 -5.24 -13.91
N ARG A 179 7.83 -3.99 -13.89
CA ARG A 179 7.78 -3.12 -15.08
C ARG A 179 9.05 -2.29 -15.29
N ARG A 180 9.93 -2.24 -14.29
CA ARG A 180 11.20 -1.51 -14.37
C ARG A 180 12.23 -2.35 -15.11
#